data_AF-A0A920M2Q0-F1
#
_entry.id   AF-A0A920M2Q0-F1
#
_cell.length_a   1.000
_cell.length_b   1.000
_cell.length_c   1.000
_cell.angle_alpha   90.00
_cell.angle_beta   90.00
_cell.angle_gamma   90.00
#
_symmetry.space_group_name_H-M   'P 1'
#
loop_
_entity.id
_entity.type
_entity.pdbx_description
1 polymer ?
#
loop_
_entity_poly.entity_id
_entity_poly.type
_entity_poly.pdbx_seq_one_letter_code
_entity_poly.pdbx_strand_id
1 'polypeptide(L)'
;MQLDERANIEKINNLKVEMKAYEVNFENHNKVLRAHKINIDELDYAEFAEKNRDDVETSLFKIQKNISSLGAINLAAPDEIEAESKRIGELDAQLNDLNQALEKLQYAIKKIDSESKIKFEESFKAVNQKIGEIFPKLFDGGKAELRMLEEDTLNTGIMLMANPPGKKNTNISQLSGGEKALTAFLWYLHYLN
;
A
#
# COMPACT_ATOMS: atom_id res chain seq x y z
N MET A 1 -68.76 -20.42 -68.12
CA MET A 1 -69.58 -19.69 -67.12
C MET A 1 -69.47 -20.32 -65.72
N GLN A 2 -70.03 -21.49 -65.42
CA GLN A 2 -69.92 -22.09 -64.06
C GLN A 2 -68.51 -22.56 -63.67
N LEU A 3 -67.67 -22.95 -64.63
CA LEU A 3 -66.26 -23.33 -64.40
C LEU A 3 -65.37 -22.11 -64.08
N ASP A 4 -65.59 -20.98 -64.76
CA ASP A 4 -64.86 -19.71 -64.52
C ASP A 4 -65.18 -19.10 -63.16
N GLU A 5 -66.43 -19.25 -62.71
CA GLU A 5 -66.90 -18.76 -61.42
C GLU A 5 -66.24 -19.51 -60.26
N ARG A 6 -66.08 -20.83 -60.37
CA ARG A 6 -65.34 -21.64 -59.37
C ARG A 6 -63.86 -21.27 -59.32
N ALA A 7 -63.21 -21.09 -60.47
CA ALA A 7 -61.79 -20.69 -60.53
C ALA A 7 -61.56 -19.29 -59.92
N ASN A 8 -62.50 -18.35 -60.12
CA ASN A 8 -62.44 -17.03 -59.50
C ASN A 8 -62.66 -17.08 -57.98
N ILE A 9 -63.57 -17.92 -57.50
CA ILE A 9 -63.78 -18.13 -56.06
C ILE A 9 -62.54 -18.71 -55.40
N GLU A 10 -61.87 -19.68 -56.03
CA GLU A 10 -60.62 -20.25 -55.53
C GLU A 10 -59.49 -19.21 -55.46
N LYS A 11 -59.33 -18.37 -56.50
CA LYS A 11 -58.39 -17.25 -56.48
C LYS A 11 -58.70 -16.25 -55.37
N ILE A 12 -59.97 -15.90 -55.16
CA ILE A 12 -60.38 -14.99 -54.07
C ILE A 12 -60.06 -15.61 -52.71
N ASN A 13 -60.28 -16.92 -52.54
CA ASN A 13 -59.97 -17.59 -51.30
C ASN A 13 -58.45 -17.65 -51.04
N ASN A 14 -57.65 -17.93 -52.06
CA ASN A 14 -56.19 -17.91 -51.95
C ASN A 14 -55.67 -16.51 -51.61
N LEU A 15 -56.17 -15.47 -52.28
CA LEU A 15 -55.82 -14.08 -51.97
C LEU A 15 -56.23 -13.69 -50.54
N LYS A 16 -57.37 -14.17 -50.05
CA LYS A 16 -57.80 -13.95 -48.65
C LYS A 16 -56.87 -14.63 -47.66
N VAL A 17 -56.42 -15.85 -47.95
CA VAL A 17 -55.47 -16.57 -47.10
C VAL A 17 -54.11 -15.86 -47.08
N GLU A 18 -53.61 -15.43 -48.24
CA GLU A 18 -52.38 -14.64 -48.33
C GLU A 18 -52.49 -13.32 -47.57
N MET A 19 -53.59 -12.58 -47.76
CA MET A 19 -53.83 -11.33 -47.04
C MET A 19 -53.84 -11.54 -45.52
N LYS A 20 -54.49 -12.61 -45.05
CA LYS A 20 -54.49 -12.99 -43.62
C LYS A 20 -53.08 -13.31 -43.14
N ALA A 21 -52.27 -13.99 -43.94
CA ALA A 21 -50.87 -14.29 -43.60
C ALA A 21 -50.02 -13.01 -43.50
N TYR A 22 -50.19 -12.06 -44.42
CA TYR A 22 -49.52 -10.76 -44.35
C TYR A 22 -49.95 -9.94 -43.12
N GLU A 23 -51.23 -9.94 -42.78
CA GLU A 23 -51.77 -9.25 -41.61
C GLU A 23 -51.16 -9.80 -40.31
N VAL A 24 -51.13 -11.13 -40.17
CA VAL A 24 -50.49 -11.80 -39.01
C VAL A 24 -48.99 -11.49 -38.96
N ASN A 25 -48.29 -11.54 -40.10
CA ASN A 25 -46.89 -11.19 -40.16
C ASN A 25 -46.66 -9.74 -39.74
N PHE A 26 -47.45 -8.79 -40.24
CA PHE A 26 -47.35 -7.38 -39.88
C PHE A 26 -47.57 -7.14 -38.39
N GLU A 27 -48.58 -7.76 -37.79
CA GLU A 27 -48.82 -7.70 -36.35
C GLU A 27 -47.63 -8.25 -35.54
N ASN A 28 -47.05 -9.37 -35.98
CA ASN A 28 -45.88 -9.97 -35.33
C ASN A 28 -44.67 -9.02 -35.37
N HIS A 29 -44.37 -8.40 -36.51
CA HIS A 29 -43.28 -7.44 -36.62
C HIS A 29 -43.53 -6.21 -35.74
N ASN A 30 -44.75 -5.68 -35.71
CA ASN A 30 -45.11 -4.55 -34.85
C ASN A 30 -44.96 -4.87 -33.36
N LYS A 31 -45.29 -6.10 -32.94
CA LYS A 31 -45.05 -6.54 -31.54
C LYS A 31 -43.57 -6.50 -31.18
N VAL A 32 -42.70 -6.97 -32.09
CA VAL A 32 -41.24 -6.94 -31.87
C VAL A 32 -40.72 -5.51 -31.77
N LEU A 33 -41.17 -4.61 -32.64
CA LEU A 33 -40.76 -3.20 -32.62
C LEU A 33 -41.18 -2.51 -31.31
N ARG A 34 -42.42 -2.73 -30.86
CA ARG A 34 -42.91 -2.20 -29.57
C ARG A 34 -42.14 -2.74 -28.38
N ALA A 35 -41.78 -4.03 -28.38
CA ALA A 35 -40.97 -4.63 -27.31
C ALA A 35 -39.59 -3.97 -27.20
N HIS A 36 -39.02 -3.54 -28.33
CA HIS A 36 -37.76 -2.79 -28.38
C HIS A 36 -37.94 -1.27 -28.24
N LYS A 37 -39.17 -0.80 -27.91
CA LYS A 37 -39.53 0.61 -27.78
C LYS A 37 -39.23 1.45 -29.04
N ILE A 38 -39.28 0.83 -30.21
CA ILE A 38 -39.09 1.52 -31.49
C ILE A 38 -40.46 2.06 -31.92
N ASN A 39 -40.57 3.38 -32.03
CA ASN A 39 -41.76 4.04 -32.58
C ASN A 39 -41.56 4.30 -34.08
N ILE A 40 -42.40 3.70 -34.92
CA ILE A 40 -42.31 3.85 -36.38
C ILE A 40 -42.66 5.29 -36.80
N ASP A 41 -43.54 5.94 -36.06
CA ASP A 41 -43.99 7.31 -36.36
C ASP A 41 -42.89 8.36 -36.09
N GLU A 42 -41.86 7.99 -35.32
CA GLU A 42 -40.68 8.81 -35.01
C GLU A 42 -39.52 8.55 -36.00
N LEU A 43 -39.66 7.61 -36.93
CA LEU A 43 -38.62 7.35 -37.92
C LEU A 43 -38.55 8.50 -38.93
N ASP A 44 -37.38 9.10 -39.04
CA ASP A 44 -37.10 10.08 -40.09
C ASP A 44 -36.87 9.37 -41.42
N TYR A 45 -37.94 9.24 -42.22
CA TYR A 45 -37.87 8.66 -43.55
C TYR A 45 -36.93 9.43 -44.49
N ALA A 46 -36.67 10.72 -44.24
CA ALA A 46 -35.75 11.51 -45.07
C ALA A 46 -34.30 11.04 -44.93
N GLU A 47 -33.91 10.51 -43.76
CA GLU A 47 -32.56 9.98 -43.51
C GLU A 47 -32.25 8.72 -44.34
N PHE A 48 -33.29 8.00 -44.77
CA PHE A 48 -33.19 6.76 -45.53
C PHE A 48 -33.64 6.89 -46.98
N ALA A 49 -34.15 8.06 -47.40
CA ALA A 49 -34.69 8.28 -48.73
C ALA A 49 -33.67 8.07 -49.86
N GLU A 50 -32.39 8.38 -49.61
CA GLU A 50 -31.28 8.20 -50.56
C GLU A 50 -30.48 6.91 -50.32
N LYS A 51 -30.78 6.15 -49.26
CA LYS A 51 -30.05 4.92 -48.93
C LYS A 51 -30.71 3.72 -49.59
N ASN A 52 -29.93 2.94 -50.35
CA ASN A 52 -30.40 1.65 -50.82
C ASN A 52 -30.47 0.66 -49.65
N ARG A 53 -31.44 -0.25 -49.70
CA ARG A 53 -31.65 -1.31 -48.71
C ARG A 53 -30.37 -2.11 -48.45
N ASP A 54 -29.64 -2.45 -49.52
CA ASP A 54 -28.42 -3.26 -49.44
C ASP A 54 -27.31 -2.58 -48.62
N ASP A 55 -27.21 -1.25 -48.69
CA ASP A 55 -26.23 -0.46 -47.95
C ASP A 55 -26.58 -0.39 -46.45
N VAL A 56 -27.87 -0.27 -46.14
CA VAL A 56 -28.38 -0.31 -44.76
C VAL A 56 -28.15 -1.69 -44.15
N GLU A 57 -28.42 -2.77 -44.89
CA GLU A 57 -28.21 -4.14 -44.44
C GLU A 57 -26.73 -4.44 -44.19
N THR A 58 -25.84 -3.98 -45.09
CA THR A 58 -24.39 -4.08 -44.90
C THR A 58 -23.92 -3.32 -43.67
N SER A 59 -24.48 -2.13 -43.42
CA SER A 59 -24.13 -1.30 -42.26
C SER A 59 -24.59 -1.94 -40.96
N LEU A 60 -25.81 -2.48 -40.93
CA LEU A 60 -26.35 -3.22 -39.80
C LEU A 60 -25.47 -4.43 -39.47
N PHE A 61 -25.08 -5.21 -40.49
CA PHE A 61 -24.21 -6.37 -40.29
C PHE A 61 -22.84 -5.99 -39.70
N LYS A 62 -22.24 -4.89 -40.17
CA LYS A 62 -20.98 -4.36 -39.60
C LYS A 62 -21.14 -3.97 -38.13
N ILE A 63 -22.22 -3.27 -37.79
CA ILE A 63 -22.50 -2.85 -36.40
C ILE A 63 -22.72 -4.08 -35.51
N GLN A 64 -23.52 -5.05 -35.95
CA GLN A 64 -23.74 -6.29 -35.23
C GLN A 64 -22.45 -7.08 -35.02
N LYS A 65 -21.58 -7.15 -36.04
CA LYS A 65 -20.27 -7.79 -35.92
C LYS A 65 -19.38 -7.06 -34.91
N ASN A 66 -19.38 -5.73 -34.91
CA ASN A 66 -18.63 -4.93 -33.95
C ASN A 66 -19.15 -5.15 -32.51
N ILE A 67 -20.46 -5.18 -32.31
CA ILE A 67 -21.08 -5.47 -31.01
C ILE A 67 -20.66 -6.88 -30.53
N SER A 68 -20.75 -7.89 -31.40
CA SER A 68 -20.32 -9.25 -31.06
C SER A 68 -18.82 -9.34 -30.78
N SER A 69 -17.99 -8.49 -31.40
CA SER A 69 -16.54 -8.45 -31.16
C SER A 69 -16.13 -7.86 -29.82
N LEU A 70 -17.01 -7.08 -29.17
CA LEU A 70 -16.80 -6.58 -27.81
C LEU A 70 -16.82 -7.71 -26.77
N GLY A 71 -17.25 -8.92 -27.17
CA GLY A 71 -17.30 -10.09 -26.31
C GLY A 71 -18.53 -10.08 -25.39
N ALA A 72 -18.54 -11.00 -24.43
CA ALA A 72 -19.61 -11.05 -23.45
C ALA A 72 -19.56 -9.79 -22.56
N ILE A 73 -20.71 -9.15 -22.36
CA ILE A 73 -20.84 -8.07 -21.38
C ILE A 73 -20.50 -8.66 -20.00
N ASN A 74 -19.47 -8.12 -19.34
CA ASN A 74 -19.15 -8.54 -17.97
C ASN A 74 -20.17 -7.95 -16.99
N LEU A 75 -21.24 -8.70 -16.75
CA LEU A 75 -22.30 -8.32 -15.81
C LEU A 75 -21.82 -8.29 -14.36
N ALA A 76 -20.67 -8.91 -14.03
CA ALA A 76 -20.08 -8.89 -12.71
C ALA A 76 -19.12 -7.70 -12.47
N ALA A 77 -18.80 -6.92 -13.52
CA ALA A 77 -17.82 -5.83 -13.41
C ALA A 77 -18.15 -4.79 -12.33
N PRO A 78 -19.42 -4.37 -12.10
CA PRO A 78 -19.73 -3.43 -11.02
C PRO A 78 -19.40 -4.00 -9.63
N ASP A 79 -19.77 -5.26 -9.39
CA ASP A 79 -19.53 -5.94 -8.11
C ASP A 79 -18.04 -6.20 -7.87
N GLU A 80 -17.29 -6.56 -8.92
CA GLU A 80 -15.83 -6.72 -8.88
C GLU A 80 -15.11 -5.41 -8.53
N ILE A 81 -15.54 -4.29 -9.13
CA ILE A 81 -14.98 -2.97 -8.84
C ILE A 81 -15.28 -2.58 -7.39
N GLU A 82 -16.49 -2.82 -6.90
CA GLU A 82 -16.85 -2.53 -5.51
C GLU A 82 -16.01 -3.34 -4.52
N ALA A 83 -15.85 -4.65 -4.77
CA ALA A 83 -15.04 -5.53 -3.94
C ALA A 83 -13.56 -5.11 -3.93
N GLU A 84 -12.97 -4.81 -5.08
CA GLU A 84 -11.58 -4.40 -5.16
C GLU A 84 -11.36 -3.00 -4.55
N SER A 85 -12.31 -2.07 -4.72
CA SER A 85 -12.26 -0.75 -4.09
C SER A 85 -12.29 -0.86 -2.57
N LYS A 86 -13.12 -1.75 -2.02
CA LYS A 86 -13.14 -2.03 -0.58
C LYS A 86 -11.79 -2.57 -0.09
N ARG A 87 -11.22 -3.53 -0.83
CA ARG A 87 -9.91 -4.12 -0.51
C ARG A 87 -8.79 -3.08 -0.52
N ILE A 88 -8.80 -2.16 -1.48
CA ILE A 88 -7.84 -1.04 -1.52
C ILE A 88 -7.97 -0.19 -0.25
N GLY A 89 -9.18 0.18 0.15
CA GLY A 89 -9.41 0.95 1.37
C GLY A 89 -8.92 0.25 2.64
N GLU A 90 -9.09 -1.06 2.73
CA GLU A 90 -8.56 -1.87 3.85
C GLU A 90 -7.03 -1.89 3.87
N LEU A 91 -6.38 -2.03 2.71
CA LEU A 91 -4.92 -2.01 2.58
C LEU A 91 -4.33 -0.65 2.92
N ASP A 92 -4.96 0.45 2.47
CA ASP A 92 -4.53 1.81 2.79
C ASP A 92 -4.60 2.09 4.30
N ALA A 93 -5.65 1.60 4.97
CA ALA A 93 -5.78 1.71 6.42
C ALA A 93 -4.66 0.95 7.15
N GLN A 94 -4.35 -0.28 6.72
CA GLN A 94 -3.26 -1.07 7.29
C GLN A 94 -1.89 -0.41 7.07
N LEU A 95 -1.65 0.14 5.88
CA LEU A 95 -0.42 0.83 5.54
C LEU A 95 -0.22 2.07 6.41
N ASN A 96 -1.28 2.84 6.62
CA ASN A 96 -1.25 4.01 7.48
C ASN A 96 -0.94 3.65 8.95
N ASP A 97 -1.56 2.60 9.48
CA ASP A 97 -1.28 2.13 10.84
C ASP A 97 0.18 1.66 11.00
N LEU A 98 0.70 0.92 10.01
CA LEU A 98 2.09 0.48 10.02
C LEU A 98 3.08 1.66 9.99
N ASN A 99 2.80 2.68 9.17
CA ASN A 99 3.62 3.90 9.12
C ASN A 99 3.59 4.65 10.46
N GLN A 100 2.44 4.79 11.08
CA GLN A 100 2.33 5.41 12.41
C GLN A 100 3.07 4.62 13.48
N ALA A 101 3.00 3.28 13.44
CA ALA A 101 3.76 2.43 14.34
C ALA A 101 5.27 2.61 14.13
N LEU A 102 5.73 2.70 12.88
CA LEU A 102 7.13 2.95 12.54
C LEU A 102 7.62 4.30 13.07
N GLU A 103 6.85 5.38 12.89
CA GLU A 103 7.18 6.70 13.43
C GLU A 103 7.26 6.69 14.96
N LYS A 104 6.31 6.04 15.64
CA LYS A 104 6.32 5.88 17.10
C LYS A 104 7.57 5.14 17.58
N LEU A 105 7.95 4.05 16.89
CA LEU A 105 9.15 3.28 17.22
C LEU A 105 10.42 4.13 17.03
N GLN A 106 10.53 4.86 15.93
CA GLN A 106 11.66 5.75 15.69
C GLN A 106 11.77 6.87 16.74
N TYR A 107 10.64 7.44 17.14
CA TYR A 107 10.60 8.42 18.22
C TYR A 107 11.04 7.80 19.56
N ALA A 108 10.56 6.59 19.88
CA ALA A 108 10.93 5.88 21.09
C ALA A 108 12.44 5.57 21.13
N ILE A 109 13.04 5.13 20.01
CA ILE A 109 14.48 4.89 19.90
C ILE A 109 15.26 6.17 20.19
N LYS A 110 14.93 7.27 19.48
CA LYS A 110 15.62 8.56 19.70
C LYS A 110 15.51 9.05 21.14
N LYS A 111 14.34 8.85 21.76
CA LYS A 111 14.12 9.20 23.16
C LYS A 111 15.01 8.36 24.08
N ILE A 112 15.02 7.04 23.89
CA ILE A 112 15.87 6.11 24.67
C ILE A 112 17.35 6.47 24.52
N ASP A 113 17.82 6.76 23.31
CA ASP A 113 19.22 7.14 23.06
C ASP A 113 19.57 8.43 23.81
N SER A 114 18.71 9.44 23.74
CA SER A 114 18.93 10.71 24.45
C SER A 114 18.96 10.56 25.97
N GLU A 115 18.03 9.79 26.53
CA GLU A 115 17.96 9.53 27.97
C GLU A 115 19.17 8.68 28.43
N SER A 116 19.58 7.71 27.62
CA SER A 116 20.74 6.85 27.91
C SER A 116 22.03 7.66 27.91
N LYS A 117 22.19 8.59 26.96
CA LYS A 117 23.34 9.51 26.92
C LYS A 117 23.42 10.39 28.16
N ILE A 118 22.29 10.99 28.58
CA ILE A 118 22.25 11.83 29.79
C ILE A 118 22.66 11.03 31.01
N LYS A 119 22.04 9.86 31.23
CA LYS A 119 22.35 8.99 32.38
C LYS A 119 23.81 8.52 32.38
N PHE A 120 24.35 8.22 31.20
CA PHE A 120 25.75 7.84 31.06
C PHE A 120 26.69 9.00 31.43
N GLU A 121 26.46 10.20 30.92
CA GLU A 121 27.27 11.38 31.25
C GLU A 121 27.23 11.73 32.73
N GLU A 122 26.05 11.64 33.37
CA GLU A 122 25.88 11.85 34.82
C GLU A 122 26.69 10.82 35.62
N SER A 123 26.54 9.53 35.28
CA SER A 123 27.24 8.45 35.95
C SER A 123 28.76 8.55 35.73
N PHE A 124 29.19 8.89 34.51
CA PHE A 124 30.60 9.08 34.18
C PHE A 124 31.21 10.21 35.01
N LYS A 125 30.54 11.35 35.12
CA LYS A 125 31.01 12.48 35.95
C LYS A 125 31.10 12.10 37.42
N ALA A 126 30.09 11.40 37.95
CA ALA A 126 30.08 10.96 39.34
C ALA A 126 31.24 10.00 39.65
N VAL A 127 31.47 9.00 38.80
CA VAL A 127 32.57 8.05 38.95
C VAL A 127 33.93 8.77 38.80
N ASN A 128 34.07 9.66 37.82
CA ASN A 128 35.30 10.41 37.61
C ASN A 128 35.66 11.28 38.82
N GLN A 129 34.66 11.96 39.41
CA GLN A 129 34.84 12.73 40.63
C GLN A 129 35.31 11.84 41.80
N LYS A 130 34.67 10.67 41.98
CA LYS A 130 35.05 9.74 43.05
C LYS A 130 36.46 9.19 42.88
N ILE A 131 36.86 8.86 41.66
CA ILE A 131 38.23 8.44 41.36
C ILE A 131 39.22 9.55 41.72
N GLY A 132 38.94 10.80 41.35
CA GLY A 132 39.77 11.95 41.71
C GLY A 132 39.89 12.19 43.22
N GLU A 133 38.86 11.88 44.01
CA GLU A 133 38.86 12.00 45.48
C GLU A 133 39.58 10.84 46.18
N ILE A 134 39.44 9.61 45.66
CA ILE A 134 39.94 8.37 46.28
C ILE A 134 41.41 8.14 45.94
N PHE A 135 41.82 8.41 44.70
CA PHE A 135 43.16 8.10 44.22
C PHE A 135 44.28 8.76 45.05
N PRO A 136 44.23 10.07 45.38
CA PRO A 136 45.29 10.70 46.17
C PRO A 136 45.39 10.16 47.59
N LYS A 137 44.28 9.67 48.17
CA LYS A 137 44.24 9.07 49.51
C LYS A 137 44.88 7.68 49.55
N LEU A 138 44.84 6.95 48.45
CA LEU A 138 45.40 5.59 48.36
C LEU A 138 46.89 5.58 48.02
N PHE A 139 47.36 6.58 47.26
CA PHE A 139 48.73 6.61 46.75
C PHE A 139 49.60 7.71 47.39
N ASP A 140 49.20 8.26 48.55
CA ASP A 140 49.88 9.36 49.25
C ASP A 140 50.17 10.58 48.34
N GLY A 141 49.25 10.86 47.41
CA GLY A 141 49.35 11.91 46.39
C GLY A 141 48.98 11.44 44.98
N GLY A 142 49.22 12.29 43.96
CA GLY A 142 48.90 11.99 42.56
C GLY A 142 47.50 12.41 42.11
N LYS A 143 47.14 12.11 40.85
CA LYS A 143 45.82 12.42 40.25
C LYS A 143 45.38 11.29 39.32
N ALA A 144 44.09 10.97 39.32
CA ALA A 144 43.52 10.07 38.33
C ALA A 144 42.22 10.65 37.76
N GLU A 145 41.98 10.40 36.47
CA GLU A 145 40.80 10.83 35.75
C GLU A 145 40.39 9.80 34.69
N LEU A 146 39.08 9.68 34.46
CA LEU A 146 38.52 8.96 33.33
C LEU A 146 38.46 9.90 32.12
N ARG A 147 38.88 9.40 30.96
CA ARG A 147 38.68 10.04 29.65
C ARG A 147 37.91 9.13 28.71
N MET A 148 37.06 9.72 27.88
CA MET A 148 36.42 9.03 26.76
C MET A 148 37.40 8.95 25.59
N LEU A 149 37.42 7.83 24.87
CA LEU A 149 38.34 7.61 23.75
C LEU A 149 37.90 8.35 22.47
N GLU A 150 36.60 8.57 22.30
CA GLU A 150 36.02 9.27 21.15
C GLU A 150 34.91 10.25 21.60
N GLU A 151 34.35 11.03 20.68
CA GLU A 151 33.25 11.98 20.97
C GLU A 151 31.87 11.31 21.13
N ASP A 152 31.68 10.08 20.64
CA ASP A 152 30.37 9.41 20.65
C ASP A 152 30.10 8.64 21.95
N THR A 153 29.73 9.38 23.00
CA THR A 153 29.39 8.95 24.37
C THR A 153 28.82 7.53 24.58
N LEU A 154 28.00 6.99 23.66
CA LEU A 154 27.38 5.65 23.81
C LEU A 154 28.21 4.50 23.23
N ASN A 155 29.09 4.76 22.26
CA ASN A 155 29.83 3.73 21.51
C ASN A 155 31.33 3.68 21.81
N THR A 156 31.87 4.62 22.61
CA THR A 156 33.32 4.68 22.90
C THR A 156 33.71 3.87 24.13
N GLY A 157 34.96 3.37 24.14
CA GLY A 157 35.59 2.86 25.35
C GLY A 157 36.03 3.97 26.31
N ILE A 158 36.03 3.67 27.61
CA ILE A 158 36.54 4.58 28.66
C ILE A 158 37.99 4.20 28.97
N MET A 159 38.87 5.19 29.09
CA MET A 159 40.26 5.02 29.52
C MET A 159 40.50 5.69 30.88
N LEU A 160 41.05 4.96 31.84
CA LEU A 160 41.48 5.50 33.13
C LEU A 160 42.93 5.96 33.03
N MET A 161 43.15 7.27 33.20
CA MET A 161 44.48 7.88 33.30
C MET A 161 44.81 8.10 34.77
N ALA A 162 45.98 7.64 35.20
CA ALA A 162 46.43 7.76 36.58
C ALA A 162 47.88 8.25 36.61
N ASN A 163 48.17 9.19 37.52
CA ASN A 163 49.46 9.83 37.68
C ASN A 163 49.88 9.74 39.17
N PRO A 164 50.57 8.67 39.58
CA PRO A 164 51.07 8.49 40.95
C PRO A 164 52.12 9.55 41.31
N PRO A 165 52.30 9.88 42.60
CA PRO A 165 53.28 10.88 43.02
C PRO A 165 54.70 10.41 42.67
N GLY A 166 55.43 11.22 41.89
CA GLY A 166 56.84 10.98 41.55
C GLY A 166 57.15 10.34 40.19
N LYS A 167 56.16 9.98 39.35
CA LYS A 167 56.40 9.53 37.95
C LYS A 167 55.52 10.26 36.94
N LYS A 168 56.02 10.47 35.71
CA LYS A 168 55.27 11.13 34.62
C LYS A 168 54.28 10.15 33.98
N ASN A 169 53.01 10.56 33.87
CA ASN A 169 51.92 10.09 32.98
C ASN A 169 52.20 8.76 32.26
N THR A 170 51.72 7.66 32.81
CA THR A 170 51.75 6.36 32.14
C THR A 170 50.40 5.65 32.24
N ASN A 171 50.03 5.02 31.12
CA ASN A 171 48.83 4.23 30.96
C ASN A 171 48.80 3.09 32.02
N ILE A 172 47.62 2.69 32.49
CA ILE A 172 47.44 1.66 33.54
C ILE A 172 48.15 0.32 33.23
N SER A 173 48.47 0.09 31.95
CA SER A 173 49.26 -1.06 31.49
C SER A 173 50.65 -1.17 32.14
N GLN A 174 51.20 -0.09 32.71
CA GLN A 174 52.52 -0.05 33.36
C GLN A 174 52.51 -0.11 34.91
N LEU A 175 51.37 -0.38 35.53
CA LEU A 175 51.31 -0.67 36.98
C LEU A 175 51.87 -2.06 37.30
N SER A 176 52.47 -2.22 38.48
CA SER A 176 52.95 -3.53 38.96
C SER A 176 51.76 -4.50 39.12
N GLY A 177 52.01 -5.81 39.02
CA GLY A 177 50.93 -6.82 39.08
C GLY A 177 50.03 -6.72 40.33
N GLY A 178 50.58 -6.24 41.46
CA GLY A 178 49.81 -6.01 42.68
C GLY A 178 48.87 -4.80 42.62
N GLU A 179 49.26 -3.72 41.95
CA GLU A 179 48.44 -2.52 41.78
C GLU A 179 47.30 -2.74 40.77
N LYS A 180 47.52 -3.58 39.75
CA LYS A 180 46.46 -4.03 38.83
C LYS A 180 45.39 -4.85 39.57
N ALA A 181 45.82 -5.75 40.44
CA ALA A 181 44.90 -6.54 41.27
C ALA A 181 44.10 -5.67 42.23
N LEU A 182 44.74 -4.69 42.87
CA LEU A 182 44.06 -3.79 43.80
C LEU A 182 43.06 -2.86 43.09
N THR A 183 43.43 -2.34 41.92
CA THR A 183 42.53 -1.49 41.11
C THR A 183 41.34 -2.29 40.59
N ALA A 184 41.54 -3.55 40.17
CA ALA A 184 40.45 -4.44 39.77
C ALA A 184 39.54 -4.83 40.94
N PHE A 185 40.10 -5.08 42.13
CA PHE A 185 39.33 -5.39 43.34
C PHE A 185 38.51 -4.19 43.81
N LEU A 186 39.07 -2.98 43.71
CA LEU A 186 38.35 -1.72 43.96
C LEU A 186 37.21 -1.51 42.98
N TRP A 187 37.41 -1.81 41.70
CA TRP A 187 36.35 -1.74 40.68
C TRP A 187 35.24 -2.76 40.96
N TYR A 188 35.61 -3.97 41.35
CA TYR A 188 34.68 -5.03 41.75
C TYR A 188 33.86 -4.66 43.01
N LEU A 189 34.50 -4.04 44.01
CA LEU A 189 33.83 -3.55 45.22
C LEU A 189 32.88 -2.38 44.95
N HIS A 190 33.19 -1.53 43.97
CA HIS A 190 32.31 -0.44 43.56
C HIS A 190 31.08 -0.93 42.78
N TYR A 191 31.21 -2.01 42.01
CA TYR A 191 30.11 -2.60 41.22
C TYR A 191 29.05 -3.32 42.08
N LEU A 192 29.34 -3.61 43.36
CA LEU A 192 28.48 -4.36 44.27
C LEU A 192 27.68 -3.50 45.27
N ASN A 193 27.79 -2.17 45.22
CA ASN A 193 27.00 -1.21 46.01
C ASN A 193 26.32 -0.18 45.09
#